data_AF-A0A2G6VXQ9-F1
#
_entry.id   AF-A0A2G6VXQ9-F1
#
_cell.length_a   1.000
_cell.length_b   1.000
_cell.length_c   1.000
_cell.angle_alpha   90.00
_cell.angle_beta   90.00
_cell.angle_gamma   90.00
#
_symmetry.space_group_name_H-M   'P 1'
#
loop_
_entity.id
_entity.type
_entity.pdbx_description
1 polymer ?
#
loop_
_entity_poly.entity_id
_entity_poly.type
_entity_poly.pdbx_seq_one_letter_code
_entity_poly.pdbx_strand_id
1 'polypeptide(L)'
;MKKRIVIILIYLFACPVFAQQGFQFKKDMNKISVPFKLINNLVFVPIKVNGVELNFLLDTGVSETILFSLEDKKEVRFFNAEKILLKGLGSQEAVEGLKSTNNVLEFNDMKYSNHMLYIILDPEFNLSSHVGIPVNGIIGYHFFQNNLIEVNYRKKRVIVYKDNDKNRKKIEKSYKTIPITVEKSKPYLKSTIIQDNKEIPVKLLIDIGNSDAIWLFQDRSELIKVPAKNFEDFLGRGFSGDVKGKRAIIKKFEMGDFEFNNPVVAFPDSVSIRNVNMVPDRKGSVGGEIMKRFTVVFDYQNSQMYLKKNSDYSAPFSYNKSGVEIQQNGLQWVQETVRMETVPLSTKYNESGGVRVFMDDFKYKFQLKPIYEIAYVRQNSPAANAGLQKGDVIILINNNPIHKLSLQEINALFKEEEEKWITLEVERKSEILKFRFQLYNIL
;
A
#
# COMPACT_ATOMS: atom_id res chain seq x y z
N MET A 1 64.06 -12.12 -18.37
CA MET A 1 63.05 -11.14 -18.86
C MET A 1 61.69 -11.75 -19.23
N LYS A 2 61.60 -13.00 -19.73
CA LYS A 2 60.31 -13.62 -20.14
C LYS A 2 59.30 -13.87 -19.00
N LYS A 3 59.73 -14.16 -17.76
CA LYS A 3 58.79 -14.39 -16.62
C LYS A 3 58.09 -13.12 -16.10
N ARG A 4 58.66 -11.92 -16.27
CA ARG A 4 58.03 -10.66 -15.85
C ARG A 4 56.94 -10.17 -16.82
N ILE A 5 57.02 -10.56 -18.09
CA ILE A 5 56.03 -10.20 -19.12
C ILE A 5 54.71 -10.98 -18.92
N VAL A 6 54.79 -12.23 -18.45
CA VAL A 6 53.60 -13.08 -18.21
C VAL A 6 52.75 -12.56 -17.03
N ILE A 7 53.37 -12.01 -15.99
CA ILE A 7 52.65 -11.46 -14.83
C ILE A 7 51.94 -10.14 -15.19
N ILE A 8 52.51 -9.34 -16.09
CA ILE A 8 51.89 -8.10 -16.59
C ILE A 8 50.70 -8.42 -17.52
N LEU A 9 50.75 -9.52 -18.29
CA LEU A 9 49.63 -9.94 -19.13
C LEU A 9 48.41 -10.44 -18.34
N ILE A 10 48.62 -11.03 -17.16
CA ILE A 10 47.52 -11.51 -16.30
C ILE A 10 46.76 -10.34 -15.64
N TYR A 11 47.44 -9.23 -15.35
CA TYR A 11 46.80 -8.02 -14.81
C TYR A 11 46.01 -7.22 -15.86
N LEU A 12 46.31 -7.38 -17.16
CA LEU A 12 45.62 -6.70 -18.26
C LEU A 12 44.30 -7.37 -18.68
N PHE A 13 44.00 -8.58 -18.19
CA PHE A 13 42.78 -9.33 -18.51
C PHE A 13 41.79 -9.48 -17.34
N ALA A 14 42.03 -8.83 -16.20
CA ALA A 14 41.04 -8.71 -15.14
C ALA A 14 39.99 -7.66 -15.53
N CYS A 15 39.18 -7.94 -16.56
CA CYS A 15 37.92 -7.22 -16.75
C CYS A 15 37.08 -7.46 -15.49
N PRO A 16 36.66 -6.41 -14.75
CA PRO A 16 35.68 -6.60 -13.72
C PRO A 16 34.41 -7.11 -14.39
N VAL A 17 34.14 -8.40 -14.21
CA VAL A 17 32.81 -8.95 -14.49
C VAL A 17 31.92 -8.36 -13.41
N PHE A 18 31.30 -7.22 -13.71
CA PHE A 18 30.23 -6.69 -12.89
C PHE A 18 29.11 -7.72 -12.92
N ALA A 19 28.98 -8.50 -11.84
CA ALA A 19 27.79 -9.31 -11.62
C ALA A 19 26.60 -8.34 -11.66
N GLN A 20 25.71 -8.55 -12.64
CA GLN A 20 24.53 -7.70 -12.79
C GLN A 20 23.63 -7.92 -11.57
N GLN A 21 23.64 -6.98 -10.63
CA GLN A 21 22.73 -6.95 -9.50
C GLN A 21 21.37 -6.39 -9.95
N GLY A 22 20.28 -6.83 -9.31
CA GLY A 22 18.92 -6.39 -9.60
C GLY A 22 18.15 -7.26 -10.61
N PHE A 23 16.91 -6.85 -10.89
CA PHE A 23 16.04 -7.54 -11.85
C PHE A 23 16.54 -7.38 -13.29
N GLN A 24 16.71 -8.52 -13.97
CA GLN A 24 17.12 -8.62 -15.36
C GLN A 24 15.99 -9.17 -16.22
N PHE A 25 15.79 -8.60 -17.41
CA PHE A 25 14.81 -9.10 -18.37
C PHE A 25 15.27 -10.45 -18.96
N LYS A 26 14.33 -11.39 -19.13
CA LYS A 26 14.52 -12.54 -20.02
C LYS A 26 14.78 -12.02 -21.46
N LYS A 27 15.49 -12.82 -22.26
CA LYS A 27 15.86 -12.44 -23.65
C LYS A 27 14.60 -12.05 -24.44
N ASP A 28 14.75 -11.07 -25.34
CA ASP A 28 13.74 -10.62 -26.33
C ASP A 28 12.58 -9.70 -25.89
N MET A 29 12.54 -9.23 -24.64
CA MET A 29 11.51 -8.28 -24.17
C MET A 29 11.97 -6.82 -24.20
N ASN A 30 11.09 -5.89 -24.60
CA ASN A 30 11.35 -4.43 -24.59
C ASN A 30 10.76 -3.71 -23.37
N LYS A 31 9.66 -4.24 -22.83
CA LYS A 31 9.00 -3.78 -21.60
C LYS A 31 8.19 -4.92 -21.01
N ILE A 32 7.94 -4.87 -19.72
CA ILE A 32 7.02 -5.76 -19.00
C ILE A 32 5.90 -4.92 -18.43
N SER A 33 4.69 -5.46 -18.45
CA SER A 33 3.54 -4.79 -17.90
C SER A 33 2.72 -5.76 -17.08
N VAL A 34 2.55 -5.47 -15.79
CA VAL A 34 1.89 -6.35 -14.82
C VAL A 34 0.72 -5.61 -14.18
N PRO A 35 -0.48 -6.20 -14.10
CA PRO A 35 -1.59 -5.61 -13.38
C PRO A 35 -1.32 -5.59 -11.87
N PHE A 36 -1.87 -4.60 -11.16
CA PHE A 36 -1.75 -4.50 -9.71
C PHE A 36 -3.11 -4.27 -9.04
N LYS A 37 -3.22 -4.59 -7.74
CA LYS A 37 -4.37 -4.22 -6.92
C LYS A 37 -4.10 -2.88 -6.22
N LEU A 38 -5.03 -1.94 -6.34
CA LEU A 38 -4.97 -0.63 -5.68
C LEU A 38 -5.93 -0.64 -4.49
N ILE A 39 -5.41 -0.70 -3.27
CA ILE A 39 -6.22 -0.74 -2.03
C ILE A 39 -5.72 0.36 -1.11
N ASN A 40 -6.59 1.26 -0.66
CA ASN A 40 -6.23 2.40 0.19
C ASN A 40 -5.01 3.19 -0.34
N ASN A 41 -4.97 3.44 -1.66
CA ASN A 41 -3.87 4.08 -2.39
C ASN A 41 -2.54 3.28 -2.48
N LEU A 42 -2.47 2.10 -1.86
CA LEU A 42 -1.30 1.22 -1.88
C LEU A 42 -1.32 0.29 -3.10
N VAL A 43 -0.13 0.05 -3.66
CA VAL A 43 0.06 -0.73 -4.89
C VAL A 43 0.54 -2.14 -4.55
N PHE A 44 -0.27 -3.15 -4.84
CA PHE A 44 0.08 -4.55 -4.59
C PHE A 44 0.33 -5.31 -5.90
N VAL A 45 1.51 -5.92 -6.01
CA VAL A 45 1.98 -6.65 -7.20
C VAL A 45 2.34 -8.10 -6.86
N PRO A 46 2.12 -9.04 -7.79
CA PRO A 46 2.59 -10.41 -7.62
C PRO A 46 4.10 -10.52 -7.91
N ILE A 47 4.85 -11.17 -7.02
CA ILE A 47 6.26 -11.52 -7.19
C ILE A 47 6.44 -12.97 -6.76
N LYS A 48 7.15 -13.76 -7.57
CA LYS A 48 7.53 -15.11 -7.16
C LYS A 48 8.83 -15.06 -6.37
N VAL A 49 8.84 -15.68 -5.20
CA VAL A 49 10.04 -15.88 -4.38
C VAL A 49 10.32 -17.37 -4.33
N ASN A 50 11.49 -17.78 -4.83
CA ASN A 50 11.92 -19.18 -4.90
C ASN A 50 10.85 -20.10 -5.51
N GLY A 51 10.16 -19.62 -6.56
CA GLY A 51 9.12 -20.35 -7.30
C GLY A 51 7.68 -20.14 -6.82
N VAL A 52 7.46 -19.60 -5.61
CA VAL A 52 6.13 -19.40 -5.04
C VAL A 52 5.65 -17.98 -5.26
N GLU A 53 4.46 -17.81 -5.85
CA GLU A 53 3.86 -16.50 -6.08
C GLU A 53 3.32 -15.89 -4.77
N LEU A 54 3.73 -14.66 -4.48
CA LEU A 54 3.41 -13.91 -3.27
C LEU A 54 2.91 -12.50 -3.65
N ASN A 55 2.05 -11.92 -2.81
CA ASN A 55 1.59 -10.54 -2.98
C ASN A 55 2.51 -9.59 -2.23
N PHE A 56 3.10 -8.64 -2.94
CA PHE A 56 3.99 -7.64 -2.38
C PHE A 56 3.37 -6.25 -2.42
N LEU A 57 3.48 -5.51 -1.32
CA LEU A 57 3.35 -4.06 -1.33
C LEU A 57 4.57 -3.47 -2.04
N LEU A 58 4.32 -2.67 -3.07
CA LEU A 58 5.35 -1.89 -3.74
C LEU A 58 5.54 -0.57 -2.99
N ASP A 59 6.71 -0.36 -2.40
CA ASP A 59 6.96 0.73 -1.46
C ASP A 59 8.32 1.40 -1.70
N THR A 60 8.33 2.66 -2.13
CA THR A 60 9.55 3.44 -2.33
C THR A 60 10.22 3.89 -1.02
N GLY A 61 9.53 3.78 0.10
CA GLY A 61 9.99 4.12 1.44
C GLY A 61 10.83 3.04 2.12
N VAL A 62 10.98 1.85 1.53
CA VAL A 62 11.82 0.76 2.06
C VAL A 62 13.05 0.48 1.19
N SER A 63 14.20 0.26 1.86
CA SER A 63 15.44 -0.13 1.18
C SER A 63 15.47 -1.63 0.90
N GLU A 64 15.15 -2.41 1.92
CA GLU A 64 15.26 -3.86 1.91
C GLU A 64 13.94 -4.53 1.53
N THR A 65 14.02 -5.73 0.96
CA THR A 65 12.84 -6.57 0.73
C THR A 65 12.50 -7.33 2.01
N ILE A 66 11.24 -7.22 2.44
CA ILE A 66 10.75 -7.82 3.67
C ILE A 66 9.66 -8.83 3.30
N LEU A 67 9.69 -10.00 3.92
CA LEU A 67 8.63 -10.99 3.91
C LEU A 67 8.00 -11.06 5.30
N PHE A 68 6.68 -11.16 5.35
CA PHE A 68 5.94 -11.45 6.57
C PHE A 68 5.74 -12.96 6.71
N SER A 69 5.46 -13.42 7.93
CA SER A 69 5.24 -14.83 8.22
C SER A 69 4.29 -15.47 7.19
N LEU A 70 4.76 -16.57 6.61
CA LEU A 70 4.10 -17.30 5.52
C LEU A 70 3.42 -18.55 6.07
N GLU A 71 2.65 -18.44 7.16
CA GLU A 71 2.07 -19.59 7.88
C GLU A 71 1.30 -20.54 6.94
N ASP A 72 0.64 -19.98 5.92
CA ASP A 72 -0.13 -20.70 4.90
C ASP A 72 0.69 -21.12 3.66
N LYS A 73 1.97 -20.74 3.56
CA LYS A 73 2.83 -21.02 2.39
C LYS A 73 4.17 -21.64 2.79
N LYS A 74 4.10 -22.83 3.40
CA LYS A 74 5.24 -23.65 3.85
C LYS A 74 6.18 -24.11 2.74
N GLU A 75 5.80 -23.93 1.47
CA GLU A 75 6.58 -24.33 0.30
C GLU A 75 7.78 -23.41 0.02
N VAL A 76 7.78 -22.18 0.58
CA VAL A 76 8.89 -21.24 0.37
C VAL A 76 10.11 -21.70 1.17
N ARG A 77 11.15 -22.16 0.46
CA ARG A 77 12.43 -22.51 1.05
C ARG A 77 13.31 -21.27 1.16
N PHE A 78 13.97 -21.09 2.29
CA PHE A 78 14.93 -20.00 2.52
C PHE A 78 16.33 -20.56 2.73
N PHE A 79 17.36 -19.78 2.38
CA PHE A 79 18.76 -20.20 2.42
C PHE A 79 19.55 -19.29 3.36
N ASN A 80 20.47 -19.87 4.13
CA ASN A 80 21.39 -19.16 5.03
C ASN A 80 20.67 -18.16 5.96
N ALA A 81 19.69 -18.63 6.72
CA ALA A 81 18.88 -17.79 7.59
C ALA A 81 19.61 -17.43 8.89
N GLU A 82 19.90 -16.15 9.10
CA GLU A 82 20.51 -15.62 10.33
C GLU A 82 19.51 -14.77 11.11
N LYS A 83 19.49 -14.86 12.45
CA LYS A 83 18.63 -14.01 13.29
C LYS A 83 19.13 -12.56 13.30
N ILE A 84 18.21 -11.61 13.22
CA ILE A 84 18.48 -10.17 13.25
C ILE A 84 17.39 -9.40 14.00
N LEU A 85 17.68 -8.13 14.33
CA LEU A 85 16.70 -7.16 14.83
C LEU A 85 16.48 -6.05 13.80
N LEU A 86 15.22 -5.75 13.50
CA LEU A 86 14.81 -4.75 12.51
C LEU A 86 14.07 -3.58 13.20
N LYS A 87 14.20 -2.36 12.67
CA LYS A 87 13.55 -1.15 13.20
C LYS A 87 12.89 -0.31 12.10
N GLY A 88 11.78 0.37 12.41
CA GLY A 88 11.07 1.27 11.49
C GLY A 88 10.12 2.24 12.20
N LEU A 89 9.08 2.73 11.50
CA LEU A 89 8.07 3.64 12.06
C LEU A 89 7.15 2.91 13.04
N GLY A 90 6.83 3.53 14.18
CA GLY A 90 5.98 2.95 15.24
C GLY A 90 6.64 3.00 16.61
N SER A 91 5.90 2.66 17.65
CA SER A 91 6.29 2.85 19.05
C SER A 91 7.18 1.75 19.65
N GLN A 92 7.38 0.61 18.97
CA GLN A 92 8.15 -0.52 19.48
C GLN A 92 9.65 -0.43 19.13
N GLU A 93 10.53 -0.99 19.97
CA GLU A 93 11.98 -0.76 19.91
C GLU A 93 12.74 -1.55 18.82
N ALA A 94 12.30 -2.78 18.50
CA ALA A 94 12.81 -3.62 17.41
C ALA A 94 11.93 -4.86 17.20
N VAL A 95 11.97 -5.43 16.00
CA VAL A 95 11.27 -6.66 15.63
C VAL A 95 12.28 -7.75 15.31
N GLU A 96 12.12 -8.93 15.89
CA GLU A 96 12.94 -10.10 15.55
C GLU A 96 12.61 -10.61 14.15
N GLY A 97 13.65 -10.91 13.38
CA GLY A 97 13.51 -11.45 12.03
C GLY A 97 14.66 -12.36 11.63
N LEU A 98 14.55 -12.92 10.44
CA LEU A 98 15.60 -13.68 9.78
C LEU A 98 16.11 -12.93 8.56
N LYS A 99 17.40 -13.03 8.29
CA LYS A 99 18.02 -12.59 7.05
C LYS A 99 18.30 -13.82 6.18
N SER A 100 17.73 -13.87 4.99
CA SER A 100 17.93 -14.94 4.00
C SER A 100 18.71 -14.41 2.80
N THR A 101 19.67 -15.19 2.30
CA THR A 101 20.49 -14.82 1.13
C THR A 101 20.27 -15.80 -0.02
N ASN A 102 20.82 -15.51 -1.20
CA ASN A 102 20.75 -16.38 -2.38
C ASN A 102 19.33 -16.72 -2.86
N ASN A 103 18.37 -15.82 -2.64
CA ASN A 103 17.00 -16.01 -3.09
C ASN A 103 16.85 -15.61 -4.56
N VAL A 104 15.85 -16.18 -5.21
CA VAL A 104 15.45 -15.85 -6.57
C VAL A 104 14.10 -15.15 -6.53
N LEU A 105 14.05 -13.93 -7.03
CA LEU A 105 12.82 -13.17 -7.23
C LEU A 105 12.48 -13.15 -8.71
N GLU A 106 11.22 -13.39 -9.04
CA GLU A 106 10.71 -13.26 -10.41
C GLU A 106 9.51 -12.31 -10.45
N PHE A 107 9.58 -11.34 -11.34
CA PHE A 107 8.49 -10.41 -11.65
C PHE A 107 8.12 -10.57 -13.11
N ASN A 108 7.14 -11.41 -13.39
CA ASN A 108 6.79 -11.82 -14.75
C ASN A 108 8.03 -12.36 -15.52
N ASP A 109 8.45 -11.68 -16.59
CA ASP A 109 9.61 -12.06 -17.41
C ASP A 109 10.93 -11.40 -16.93
N MET A 110 10.97 -10.92 -15.70
CA MET A 110 12.20 -10.47 -15.05
C MET A 110 12.60 -11.42 -13.92
N LYS A 111 13.91 -11.58 -13.76
CA LYS A 111 14.52 -12.40 -12.71
C LYS A 111 15.61 -11.62 -11.99
N TYR A 112 15.60 -11.65 -10.66
CA TYR A 112 16.71 -11.22 -9.83
C TYR A 112 17.23 -12.44 -9.06
N SER A 113 18.44 -12.88 -9.43
CA SER A 113 19.13 -13.98 -8.74
C SER A 113 20.04 -13.45 -7.64
N ASN A 114 20.26 -14.24 -6.60
CA ASN A 114 21.12 -13.92 -5.46
C ASN A 114 20.62 -12.72 -4.62
N HIS A 115 19.30 -12.61 -4.47
CA HIS A 115 18.68 -11.55 -3.69
C HIS A 115 18.72 -11.84 -2.18
N MET A 116 19.00 -10.81 -1.41
CA MET A 116 18.87 -10.82 0.05
C MET A 116 17.47 -10.35 0.43
N LEU A 117 16.81 -11.04 1.35
CA LEU A 117 15.54 -10.62 1.92
C LEU A 117 15.53 -10.85 3.42
N TYR A 118 14.65 -10.12 4.10
CA TYR A 118 14.39 -10.27 5.53
C TYR A 118 13.02 -10.88 5.76
N ILE A 119 12.87 -11.65 6.82
CA ILE A 119 11.63 -12.37 7.16
C ILE A 119 11.24 -11.98 8.58
N ILE A 120 10.03 -11.46 8.74
CA ILE A 120 9.43 -11.18 10.04
C ILE A 120 8.64 -12.40 10.48
N LEU A 121 8.99 -12.95 11.63
CA LEU A 121 8.37 -14.17 12.15
C LEU A 121 7.12 -13.88 12.99
N ASP A 122 7.03 -12.69 13.56
CA ASP A 122 5.93 -12.31 14.44
C ASP A 122 4.63 -12.08 13.62
N PRO A 123 3.57 -12.88 13.87
CA PRO A 123 2.28 -12.76 13.17
C PRO A 123 1.56 -11.43 13.40
N GLU A 124 1.87 -10.69 14.48
CA GLU A 124 1.24 -9.39 14.76
C GLU A 124 1.60 -8.32 13.70
N PHE A 125 2.69 -8.53 12.96
CA PHE A 125 3.11 -7.67 11.84
C PHE A 125 2.39 -7.95 10.52
N ASN A 126 1.40 -8.84 10.53
CA ASN A 126 0.64 -9.17 9.33
C ASN A 126 -0.20 -7.98 8.84
N LEU A 127 0.24 -7.34 7.75
CA LEU A 127 -0.50 -6.25 7.08
C LEU A 127 -1.83 -6.71 6.47
N SER A 128 -2.03 -8.02 6.26
CA SER A 128 -3.21 -8.56 5.58
C SER A 128 -4.51 -8.20 6.30
N SER A 129 -4.49 -8.16 7.63
CA SER A 129 -5.67 -7.83 8.44
C SER A 129 -6.18 -6.41 8.19
N HIS A 130 -5.27 -5.46 7.97
CA HIS A 130 -5.61 -4.04 7.79
C HIS A 130 -5.90 -3.69 6.32
N VAL A 131 -5.40 -4.49 5.37
CA VAL A 131 -5.63 -4.29 3.93
C VAL A 131 -6.82 -5.10 3.44
N GLY A 132 -7.11 -6.25 4.05
CA GLY A 132 -8.20 -7.16 3.65
C GLY A 132 -7.85 -8.11 2.50
N ILE A 133 -6.56 -8.24 2.15
CA ILE A 133 -6.04 -9.26 1.23
C ILE A 133 -4.76 -9.85 1.81
N PRO A 134 -4.34 -11.06 1.41
CA PRO A 134 -3.03 -11.59 1.79
C PRO A 134 -1.91 -10.67 1.28
N VAL A 135 -1.12 -10.12 2.20
CA VAL A 135 0.10 -9.34 1.96
C VAL A 135 1.27 -10.13 2.53
N ASN A 136 2.14 -10.60 1.65
CA ASN A 136 3.22 -11.52 2.00
C ASN A 136 4.56 -10.81 2.16
N GLY A 137 4.71 -9.59 1.64
CA GLY A 137 5.94 -8.84 1.77
C GLY A 137 5.85 -7.41 1.29
N ILE A 138 6.96 -6.69 1.45
CA ILE A 138 7.19 -5.34 0.94
C ILE A 138 8.45 -5.36 0.07
N ILE A 139 8.40 -4.71 -1.08
CA ILE A 139 9.54 -4.52 -1.96
C ILE A 139 9.69 -3.05 -2.33
N GLY A 140 10.92 -2.54 -2.24
CA GLY A 140 11.23 -1.14 -2.51
C GLY A 140 12.44 -0.96 -3.39
N TYR A 141 13.47 -0.30 -2.87
CA TYR A 141 14.64 0.18 -3.62
C TYR A 141 15.18 -0.80 -4.68
N HIS A 142 15.36 -2.07 -4.32
CA HIS A 142 15.91 -3.08 -5.23
C HIS A 142 15.08 -3.33 -6.50
N PHE A 143 13.78 -3.03 -6.47
CA PHE A 143 12.93 -3.05 -7.64
C PHE A 143 13.20 -1.85 -8.55
N PHE A 144 13.34 -0.64 -7.97
CA PHE A 144 13.45 0.64 -8.68
C PHE A 144 14.86 1.01 -9.16
N GLN A 145 15.91 0.53 -8.49
CA GLN A 145 17.29 1.02 -8.65
C GLN A 145 17.84 1.02 -10.09
N ASN A 146 17.44 0.07 -10.94
CA ASN A 146 18.07 -0.16 -12.26
C ASN A 146 17.17 0.11 -13.47
N ASN A 147 15.86 0.24 -13.25
CA ASN A 147 14.89 0.25 -14.35
C ASN A 147 14.05 1.52 -14.32
N LEU A 148 13.60 1.94 -15.49
CA LEU A 148 12.58 2.96 -15.59
C LEU A 148 11.21 2.31 -15.30
N ILE A 149 10.57 2.73 -14.20
CA ILE A 149 9.35 2.09 -13.69
C ILE A 149 8.18 3.05 -13.73
N GLU A 150 7.20 2.74 -14.57
CA GLU A 150 5.93 3.47 -14.63
C GLU A 150 4.87 2.79 -13.76
N VAL A 151 4.26 3.57 -12.87
CA VAL A 151 3.06 3.19 -12.12
C VAL A 151 1.88 3.95 -12.73
N ASN A 152 1.03 3.20 -13.44
CA ASN A 152 -0.18 3.73 -14.07
C ASN A 152 -1.40 3.41 -13.22
N TYR A 153 -1.80 4.35 -12.36
CA TYR A 153 -2.90 4.17 -11.40
C TYR A 153 -4.27 3.97 -12.06
N ARG A 154 -4.55 4.69 -13.15
CA ARG A 154 -5.83 4.53 -13.89
C ARG A 154 -5.96 3.18 -14.54
N LYS A 155 -4.89 2.71 -15.20
CA LYS A 155 -4.88 1.40 -15.84
C LYS A 155 -4.63 0.26 -14.85
N LYS A 156 -4.25 0.58 -13.60
CA LYS A 156 -3.80 -0.37 -12.57
C LYS A 156 -2.70 -1.28 -13.07
N ARG A 157 -1.67 -0.70 -13.70
CA ARG A 157 -0.50 -1.45 -14.23
C ARG A 157 0.82 -0.85 -13.79
N VAL A 158 1.76 -1.70 -13.41
CA VAL A 158 3.18 -1.37 -13.29
C VAL A 158 3.86 -1.78 -14.60
N ILE A 159 4.64 -0.88 -15.19
CA ILE A 159 5.38 -1.10 -16.43
C ILE A 159 6.86 -0.90 -16.14
N VAL A 160 7.68 -1.89 -16.51
CA VAL A 160 9.13 -1.81 -16.40
C VAL A 160 9.70 -1.77 -17.81
N TYR A 161 10.47 -0.73 -18.13
CA TYR A 161 11.12 -0.56 -19.43
C TYR A 161 12.55 -1.13 -19.39
N LYS A 162 13.02 -1.69 -20.51
CA LYS A 162 14.38 -2.25 -20.65
C LYS A 162 15.38 -1.23 -21.19
N ASP A 163 15.08 -0.64 -22.34
CA ASP A 163 15.91 0.41 -22.97
C ASP A 163 15.58 1.76 -22.32
N ASN A 164 16.21 2.03 -21.17
CA ASN A 164 15.91 3.20 -20.36
C ASN A 164 16.08 4.51 -21.16
N ASP A 165 17.16 4.67 -21.93
CA ASP A 165 17.44 5.93 -22.62
C ASP A 165 16.45 6.24 -23.74
N LYS A 166 16.09 5.24 -24.56
CA LYS A 166 15.08 5.42 -25.61
C LYS A 166 13.71 5.71 -25.03
N ASN A 167 13.32 5.01 -23.96
CA ASN A 167 12.02 5.21 -23.32
C ASN A 167 11.97 6.54 -22.57
N ARG A 168 13.06 6.96 -21.90
CA ARG A 168 13.18 8.26 -21.23
C ARG A 168 12.91 9.40 -22.20
N LYS A 169 13.59 9.45 -23.34
CA LYS A 169 13.37 10.47 -24.39
C LYS A 169 11.93 10.53 -24.89
N LYS A 170 11.20 9.42 -24.86
CA LYS A 170 9.78 9.38 -25.23
C LYS A 170 8.89 9.92 -24.11
N ILE A 171 9.21 9.59 -22.86
CA ILE A 171 8.47 10.00 -21.68
C ILE A 171 8.61 11.51 -21.47
N GLU A 172 9.81 12.07 -21.58
CA GLU A 172 10.10 13.51 -21.46
C GLU A 172 9.24 14.38 -22.41
N LYS A 173 8.78 13.85 -23.54
CA LYS A 173 7.92 14.59 -24.49
C LYS A 173 6.49 14.81 -23.97
N SER A 174 6.03 14.01 -23.01
CA SER A 174 4.62 13.99 -22.60
C SER A 174 4.38 14.01 -21.09
N TYR A 175 5.47 13.99 -20.31
CA TYR A 175 5.46 14.06 -18.86
C TYR A 175 6.25 15.29 -18.42
N LYS A 176 5.91 15.82 -17.25
CA LYS A 176 6.72 16.83 -16.57
C LYS A 176 7.83 16.15 -15.77
N THR A 177 9.05 16.62 -15.94
CA THR A 177 10.22 16.13 -15.21
C THR A 177 10.32 16.82 -13.87
N ILE A 178 10.36 16.04 -12.79
CA ILE A 178 10.59 16.49 -11.42
C ILE A 178 11.96 15.95 -10.98
N PRO A 179 12.91 16.83 -10.60
CA PRO A 179 14.17 16.37 -10.04
C PRO A 179 13.94 15.73 -8.65
N ILE A 180 14.58 14.60 -8.42
CA ILE A 180 14.59 13.91 -7.13
C ILE A 180 16.03 13.69 -6.67
N THR A 181 16.18 13.15 -5.47
CA THR A 181 17.46 12.69 -4.92
C THR A 181 17.26 11.29 -4.37
N VAL A 182 18.22 10.39 -4.55
CA VAL A 182 18.17 9.04 -3.96
C VAL A 182 19.21 8.97 -2.85
N GLU A 183 18.76 9.04 -1.60
CA GLU A 183 19.63 9.06 -0.42
C GLU A 183 19.30 7.87 0.47
N LYS A 184 20.32 7.13 0.94
CA LYS A 184 20.13 5.90 1.72
C LYS A 184 19.07 4.96 1.10
N SER A 185 19.17 4.79 -0.23
CA SER A 185 18.27 3.92 -1.01
C SER A 185 16.79 4.36 -1.05
N LYS A 186 16.49 5.63 -0.79
CA LYS A 186 15.12 6.17 -0.80
C LYS A 186 15.03 7.46 -1.61
N PRO A 187 13.93 7.69 -2.37
CA PRO A 187 13.76 8.87 -3.20
C PRO A 187 13.19 10.06 -2.41
N TYR A 188 13.75 11.25 -2.58
CA TYR A 188 13.30 12.49 -1.97
C TYR A 188 13.08 13.58 -3.01
N LEU A 189 12.09 14.43 -2.79
CA LEU A 189 11.79 15.59 -3.62
C LEU A 189 11.75 16.85 -2.76
N LYS A 190 12.10 17.99 -3.37
CA LYS A 190 11.91 19.31 -2.77
C LYS A 190 10.58 19.89 -3.25
N SER A 191 9.80 20.41 -2.33
CA SER A 191 8.45 20.93 -2.53
C SER A 191 8.19 22.11 -1.61
N THR A 192 7.06 22.78 -1.80
CA THR A 192 6.64 23.91 -0.96
C THR A 192 5.27 23.60 -0.38
N ILE A 193 5.08 23.89 0.90
CA ILE A 193 3.74 23.97 1.51
C ILE A 193 3.42 25.42 1.80
N ILE A 194 2.14 25.77 1.73
CA ILE A 194 1.65 27.09 2.13
C ILE A 194 0.80 26.92 3.39
N GLN A 195 1.25 27.51 4.48
CA GLN A 195 0.57 27.53 5.77
C GLN A 195 0.58 28.96 6.34
N ASP A 196 -0.56 29.44 6.83
CA ASP A 196 -0.71 30.79 7.39
C ASP A 196 -0.16 31.90 6.46
N ASN A 197 -0.38 31.75 5.15
CA ASN A 197 0.14 32.60 4.07
C ASN A 197 1.67 32.69 3.99
N LYS A 198 2.39 31.74 4.56
CA LYS A 198 3.84 31.59 4.41
C LYS A 198 4.17 30.39 3.55
N GLU A 199 5.10 30.58 2.63
CA GLU A 199 5.72 29.50 1.87
C GLU A 199 6.80 28.85 2.73
N ILE A 200 6.72 27.53 2.88
CA ILE A 200 7.66 26.75 3.67
C ILE A 200 8.25 25.68 2.75
N PRO A 201 9.56 25.77 2.42
CA PRO A 201 10.23 24.74 1.64
C PRO A 201 10.40 23.47 2.49
N VAL A 202 10.06 22.33 1.90
CA VAL A 202 10.10 21.01 2.54
C VAL A 202 10.75 19.98 1.63
N LYS A 203 11.64 19.16 2.20
CA LYS A 203 12.15 17.94 1.56
C LYS A 203 11.35 16.74 2.07
N LEU A 204 10.69 16.05 1.14
CA LEU A 204 9.76 14.95 1.43
C LEU A 204 10.28 13.65 0.83
N LEU A 205 10.13 12.55 1.57
CA LEU A 205 10.25 11.20 1.02
C LEU A 205 9.11 10.97 0.01
N ILE A 206 9.41 10.48 -1.19
CA ILE A 206 8.37 9.94 -2.08
C ILE A 206 8.04 8.54 -1.59
N ASP A 207 6.84 8.33 -1.07
CA ASP A 207 6.45 7.14 -0.32
C ASP A 207 5.13 6.55 -0.83
N ILE A 208 5.20 5.68 -1.85
CA ILE A 208 3.99 5.01 -2.34
C ILE A 208 3.48 3.90 -1.40
N GLY A 209 4.23 3.58 -0.33
CA GLY A 209 3.79 2.73 0.78
C GLY A 209 2.98 3.49 1.84
N ASN A 210 2.94 4.82 1.77
CA ASN A 210 2.09 5.67 2.60
C ASN A 210 0.75 5.95 1.89
N SER A 211 -0.37 5.58 2.52
CA SER A 211 -1.70 5.80 1.93
C SER A 211 -2.17 7.25 1.93
N ASP A 212 -1.63 8.09 2.82
CA ASP A 212 -2.04 9.49 2.97
C ASP A 212 -1.50 10.40 1.86
N ALA A 213 -1.93 11.66 1.84
CA ALA A 213 -1.41 12.65 0.89
C ALA A 213 -0.03 13.12 1.29
N ILE A 214 0.10 13.63 2.52
CA ILE A 214 1.33 14.23 3.03
C ILE A 214 1.42 13.92 4.52
N TRP A 215 2.61 13.50 4.96
CA TRP A 215 2.98 13.50 6.38
C TRP A 215 3.99 14.63 6.62
N LEU A 216 3.79 15.43 7.66
CA LEU A 216 4.71 16.49 8.08
C LEU A 216 5.18 16.27 9.51
N PHE A 217 6.49 16.44 9.76
CA PHE A 217 7.11 16.24 11.06
C PHE A 217 7.36 17.57 11.75
N GLN A 218 6.65 17.82 12.85
CA GLN A 218 6.67 19.09 13.58
C GLN A 218 8.05 19.37 14.21
N ASP A 219 8.69 18.35 14.79
CA ASP A 219 9.97 18.47 15.48
C ASP A 219 11.17 18.78 14.56
N ARG A 220 10.93 18.91 13.25
CA ARG A 220 11.97 19.10 12.23
C ARG A 220 12.01 20.50 11.66
N SER A 221 11.05 21.37 12.02
CA SER A 221 11.01 22.75 11.57
C SER A 221 10.01 23.56 12.39
N GLU A 222 10.45 24.65 13.02
CA GLU A 222 9.57 25.58 13.75
C GLU A 222 8.50 26.25 12.87
N LEU A 223 8.75 26.27 11.54
CA LEU A 223 7.79 26.77 10.56
C LEU A 223 6.60 25.82 10.34
N ILE A 224 6.76 24.52 10.61
CA ILE A 224 5.70 23.53 10.41
C ILE A 224 4.89 23.43 11.70
N LYS A 225 3.64 23.87 11.66
CA LYS A 225 2.74 23.84 12.81
C LYS A 225 1.52 23.00 12.47
N VAL A 226 0.89 22.39 13.47
CA VAL A 226 -0.43 21.79 13.25
C VAL A 226 -1.45 22.92 13.18
N PRO A 227 -2.25 23.04 12.11
CA PRO A 227 -3.33 24.01 12.01
C PRO A 227 -4.30 23.93 13.20
N ALA A 228 -4.89 25.06 13.61
CA ALA A 228 -5.80 25.11 14.77
C ALA A 228 -7.00 24.17 14.63
N LYS A 229 -7.55 24.02 13.42
CA LYS A 229 -8.56 23.03 13.10
C LYS A 229 -7.89 21.70 12.73
N ASN A 230 -7.85 20.80 13.70
CA ASN A 230 -7.24 19.48 13.62
C ASN A 230 -7.98 18.49 14.53
N PHE A 231 -7.66 17.21 14.40
CA PHE A 231 -8.11 16.18 15.34
C PHE A 231 -7.03 15.11 15.53
N GLU A 232 -7.04 14.46 16.71
CA GLU A 232 -6.22 13.28 17.00
C GLU A 232 -6.75 12.06 16.24
N ASP A 233 -5.86 11.29 15.62
CA ASP A 233 -6.24 10.17 14.76
C ASP A 233 -5.25 9.00 14.82
N PHE A 234 -5.74 7.85 14.37
CA PHE A 234 -4.89 6.73 13.99
C PHE A 234 -4.42 6.95 12.55
N LEU A 235 -3.12 7.19 12.37
CA LEU A 235 -2.56 7.51 11.05
C LEU A 235 -2.24 6.26 10.23
N GLY A 236 -2.08 5.13 10.89
CA GLY A 236 -1.83 3.84 10.27
C GLY A 236 -0.95 2.95 11.14
N ARG A 237 -0.40 1.89 10.52
CA ARG A 237 0.56 0.99 11.15
C ARG A 237 1.88 1.05 10.38
N GLY A 238 2.95 1.35 11.09
CA GLY A 238 4.31 1.27 10.57
C GLY A 238 4.95 -0.08 10.90
N PHE A 239 6.20 -0.25 10.46
CA PHE A 239 6.98 -1.47 10.68
C PHE A 239 7.23 -1.80 12.17
N SER A 240 7.12 -0.82 13.07
CA SER A 240 7.33 -0.95 14.51
C SER A 240 6.04 -0.66 15.30
N GLY A 241 4.88 -0.87 14.68
CA GLY A 241 3.57 -0.79 15.33
C GLY A 241 2.74 0.43 14.91
N ASP A 242 1.73 0.73 15.72
CA ASP A 242 0.74 1.77 15.46
C ASP A 242 1.39 3.17 15.39
N VAL A 243 0.92 3.98 14.44
CA VAL A 243 1.32 5.38 14.26
C VAL A 243 0.11 6.26 14.57
N LYS A 244 0.24 7.06 15.62
CA LYS A 244 -0.74 8.06 16.03
C LYS A 244 -0.23 9.47 15.75
N GLY A 245 -1.16 10.41 15.69
CA GLY A 245 -0.89 11.83 15.59
C GLY A 245 -2.12 12.59 15.14
N LYS A 246 -1.92 13.74 14.52
CA LYS A 246 -3.02 14.64 14.15
C LYS A 246 -3.29 14.65 12.66
N ARG A 247 -4.53 14.90 12.26
CA ARG A 247 -4.88 15.28 10.89
C ARG A 247 -5.38 16.71 10.84
N ALA A 248 -5.00 17.42 9.79
CA ALA A 248 -5.47 18.78 9.53
C ALA A 248 -5.47 19.07 8.02
N ILE A 249 -6.00 20.22 7.63
CA ILE A 249 -5.94 20.74 6.25
C ILE A 249 -4.95 21.89 6.21
N ILE A 250 -4.06 21.91 5.21
CA ILE A 250 -3.21 23.06 4.91
C ILE A 250 -3.73 23.78 3.66
N LYS A 251 -3.36 25.05 3.46
CA LYS A 251 -3.89 25.86 2.35
C LYS A 251 -3.50 25.29 0.99
N LYS A 252 -2.21 24.97 0.81
CA LYS A 252 -1.68 24.49 -0.47
C LYS A 252 -0.43 23.62 -0.31
N PHE A 253 -0.27 22.66 -1.21
CA PHE A 253 0.97 21.93 -1.45
C PHE A 253 1.39 22.07 -2.92
N GLU A 254 2.67 22.34 -3.16
CA GLU A 254 3.24 22.57 -4.47
C GLU A 254 4.41 21.60 -4.73
N MET A 255 4.36 20.92 -5.87
CA MET A 255 5.35 19.95 -6.31
C MET A 255 5.69 20.21 -7.78
N GLY A 256 6.82 20.89 -8.03
CA GLY A 256 7.12 21.43 -9.37
C GLY A 256 6.00 22.36 -9.83
N ASP A 257 5.52 22.17 -11.06
CA ASP A 257 4.41 22.95 -11.66
C ASP A 257 3.01 22.50 -11.16
N PHE A 258 2.93 21.59 -10.18
CA PHE A 258 1.67 21.00 -9.72
C PHE A 258 1.26 21.59 -8.39
N GLU A 259 0.04 22.13 -8.35
CA GLU A 259 -0.58 22.69 -7.16
C GLU A 259 -1.75 21.82 -6.68
N PHE A 260 -1.84 21.66 -5.37
CA PHE A 260 -2.91 20.97 -4.66
C PHE A 260 -3.45 21.88 -3.56
N ASN A 261 -4.72 22.26 -3.68
CA ASN A 261 -5.40 23.10 -2.70
C ASN A 261 -6.06 22.24 -1.62
N ASN A 262 -6.01 22.71 -0.38
CA ASN A 262 -6.65 22.07 0.77
C ASN A 262 -6.34 20.57 0.95
N PRO A 263 -5.08 20.11 0.81
CA PRO A 263 -4.78 18.70 1.07
C PRO A 263 -4.95 18.37 2.55
N VAL A 264 -5.47 17.16 2.82
CA VAL A 264 -5.48 16.57 4.16
C VAL A 264 -4.06 16.08 4.47
N VAL A 265 -3.50 16.58 5.56
CA VAL A 265 -2.13 16.31 6.00
C VAL A 265 -2.17 15.61 7.36
N ALA A 266 -1.31 14.60 7.51
CA ALA A 266 -1.07 13.94 8.77
C ALA A 266 0.19 14.50 9.45
N PHE A 267 0.15 14.58 10.77
CA PHE A 267 1.23 15.06 11.63
C PHE A 267 1.49 13.99 12.68
N PRO A 268 2.35 12.99 12.39
CA PRO A 268 2.68 11.93 13.33
C PRO A 268 3.31 12.46 14.62
N ASP A 269 3.01 11.80 15.73
CA ASP A 269 3.62 12.10 17.02
C ASP A 269 5.11 11.76 17.04
N SER A 270 5.87 12.54 17.83
CA SER A 270 7.32 12.39 17.98
C SER A 270 7.74 10.98 18.42
N VAL A 271 6.92 10.34 19.25
CA VAL A 271 7.13 8.95 19.71
C VAL A 271 7.09 7.98 18.53
N SER A 272 6.15 8.14 17.60
CA SER A 272 5.96 7.25 16.45
C SER A 272 7.08 7.34 15.41
N ILE A 273 7.84 8.44 15.40
CA ILE A 273 8.92 8.70 14.44
C ILE A 273 10.34 8.53 15.03
N ARG A 274 10.45 8.32 16.35
CA ARG A 274 11.73 8.29 17.09
C ARG A 274 12.73 7.27 16.54
N ASN A 275 12.24 6.10 16.13
CA ASN A 275 13.08 4.97 15.73
C ASN A 275 13.55 5.03 14.26
N VAL A 276 13.21 6.10 13.53
CA VAL A 276 13.56 6.26 12.12
C VAL A 276 14.82 7.09 11.95
N ASN A 277 15.88 6.47 11.42
CA ASN A 277 17.09 7.17 10.99
C ASN A 277 16.82 8.01 9.72
N MET A 278 16.43 9.27 9.92
CA MET A 278 16.11 10.19 8.81
C MET A 278 17.37 10.76 8.13
N VAL A 279 17.23 11.12 6.86
CA VAL A 279 18.24 11.93 6.15
C VAL A 279 18.18 13.40 6.59
N PRO A 280 19.27 14.17 6.46
CA PRO A 280 19.26 15.60 6.76
C PRO A 280 18.12 16.33 6.04
N ASP A 281 17.52 17.28 6.75
CA ASP A 281 16.44 18.16 6.27
C ASP A 281 15.15 17.43 5.80
N ARG A 282 14.99 16.12 6.05
CA ARG A 282 13.70 15.46 5.81
C ARG A 282 12.65 16.04 6.76
N LYS A 283 11.60 16.65 6.18
CA LYS A 283 10.48 17.25 6.92
C LYS A 283 9.19 16.43 6.84
N GLY A 284 9.17 15.33 6.10
CA GLY A 284 7.97 14.52 5.93
C GLY A 284 8.04 13.47 4.83
N SER A 285 6.87 13.10 4.30
CA SER A 285 6.68 12.27 3.11
C SER A 285 5.47 12.73 2.29
N VAL A 286 5.50 12.46 0.99
CA VAL A 286 4.35 12.56 0.09
C VAL A 286 3.91 11.14 -0.30
N GLY A 287 2.62 10.86 -0.18
CA GLY A 287 2.09 9.51 -0.28
C GLY A 287 1.20 9.23 -1.49
N GLY A 288 0.56 8.06 -1.47
CA GLY A 288 -0.28 7.51 -2.52
C GLY A 288 -1.48 8.38 -2.89
N GLU A 289 -2.04 9.15 -1.96
CA GLU A 289 -3.17 10.03 -2.26
C GLU A 289 -2.78 11.18 -3.21
N ILE A 290 -1.50 11.59 -3.22
CA ILE A 290 -0.94 12.49 -4.24
C ILE A 290 -0.49 11.69 -5.46
N MET A 291 0.25 10.59 -5.29
CA MET A 291 0.84 9.86 -6.41
C MET A 291 -0.20 9.27 -7.37
N LYS A 292 -1.35 8.82 -6.85
CA LYS A 292 -2.44 8.25 -7.66
C LYS A 292 -3.06 9.23 -8.67
N ARG A 293 -2.82 10.53 -8.50
CA ARG A 293 -3.30 11.64 -9.35
C ARG A 293 -2.51 11.76 -10.66
N PHE A 294 -1.48 10.94 -10.81
CA PHE A 294 -0.60 10.92 -11.97
C PHE A 294 -0.48 9.51 -12.56
N THR A 295 0.03 9.45 -13.78
CA THR A 295 0.91 8.34 -14.17
C THR A 295 2.32 8.76 -13.79
N VAL A 296 2.97 7.95 -12.95
CA VAL A 296 4.28 8.28 -12.35
C VAL A 296 5.35 7.38 -12.99
N VAL A 297 6.49 7.94 -13.35
CA VAL A 297 7.66 7.16 -13.78
C VAL A 297 8.85 7.48 -12.90
N PHE A 298 9.47 6.46 -12.30
CA PHE A 298 10.67 6.58 -11.48
C PHE A 298 11.93 6.27 -12.29
N ASP A 299 12.92 7.17 -12.26
CA ASP A 299 14.25 6.99 -12.84
C ASP A 299 15.32 7.32 -11.79
N TYR A 300 15.66 6.32 -10.96
CA TYR A 300 16.61 6.51 -9.87
C TYR A 300 18.03 6.73 -10.38
N GLN A 301 18.41 6.11 -11.49
CA GLN A 301 19.74 6.25 -12.09
C GLN A 301 20.02 7.70 -12.51
N ASN A 302 18.99 8.43 -12.94
CA ASN A 302 19.12 9.81 -13.38
C ASN A 302 18.61 10.82 -12.35
N SER A 303 18.23 10.35 -11.16
CA SER A 303 17.67 11.20 -10.10
C SER A 303 16.48 12.03 -10.59
N GLN A 304 15.60 11.40 -11.37
CA GLN A 304 14.41 12.03 -11.95
C GLN A 304 13.14 11.22 -11.68
N MET A 305 12.02 11.94 -11.61
CA MET A 305 10.67 11.38 -11.62
C MET A 305 9.86 12.11 -12.69
N TYR A 306 9.09 11.38 -13.47
CA TYR A 306 8.25 11.97 -14.53
C TYR A 306 6.78 11.83 -14.16
N LEU A 307 6.03 12.93 -14.25
CA LEU A 307 4.64 13.01 -13.85
C LEU A 307 3.75 13.45 -15.02
N LYS A 308 2.70 12.68 -15.27
CA LYS A 308 1.62 13.06 -16.20
C LYS A 308 0.29 13.02 -15.46
N LYS A 309 -0.40 14.17 -15.42
CA LYS A 309 -1.74 14.27 -14.79
C LYS A 309 -2.66 13.21 -15.38
N ASN A 310 -3.44 12.56 -14.54
CA ASN A 310 -4.54 11.69 -14.96
C ASN A 310 -5.88 12.34 -14.59
N SER A 311 -7.00 11.65 -14.82
CA SER A 311 -8.35 12.19 -14.55
C SER A 311 -8.62 12.46 -13.07
N ASP A 312 -7.84 11.86 -12.15
CA ASP A 312 -8.01 12.00 -10.70
C ASP A 312 -7.23 13.19 -10.15
N TYR A 313 -6.53 13.96 -11.00
CA TYR A 313 -5.70 15.10 -10.58
C TYR A 313 -6.47 16.10 -9.70
N SER A 314 -7.68 16.45 -10.11
CA SER A 314 -8.54 17.43 -9.44
C SER A 314 -9.51 16.81 -8.43
N ALA A 315 -9.40 15.51 -8.12
CA ALA A 315 -10.30 14.87 -7.16
C ALA A 315 -10.19 15.53 -5.77
N PRO A 316 -11.28 15.70 -5.02
CA PRO A 316 -11.20 16.27 -3.67
C PRO A 316 -10.37 15.37 -2.75
N PHE A 317 -9.69 15.97 -1.77
CA PHE A 317 -9.09 15.20 -0.68
C PHE A 317 -10.20 14.81 0.30
N SER A 318 -10.14 13.57 0.80
CA SER A 318 -11.09 13.07 1.80
C SER A 318 -10.34 12.25 2.85
N TYR A 319 -10.97 12.08 4.00
CA TYR A 319 -10.50 11.27 5.12
C TYR A 319 -11.67 10.50 5.73
N ASN A 320 -11.37 9.59 6.65
CA ASN A 320 -12.39 8.80 7.33
C ASN A 320 -13.24 9.68 8.26
N LYS A 321 -14.46 9.99 7.83
CA LYS A 321 -15.41 10.85 8.56
C LYS A 321 -16.10 10.11 9.69
N SER A 322 -16.20 8.78 9.63
CA SER A 322 -16.83 7.98 10.68
C SER A 322 -16.05 7.99 11.99
N GLY A 323 -14.70 7.98 11.89
CA GLY A 323 -13.80 7.78 13.01
C GLY A 323 -13.59 6.32 13.41
N VAL A 324 -14.05 5.36 12.61
CA VAL A 324 -13.86 3.92 12.84
C VAL A 324 -12.75 3.39 11.94
N GLU A 325 -11.74 2.76 12.52
CA GLU A 325 -10.79 1.93 11.77
C GLU A 325 -11.17 0.47 11.92
N ILE A 326 -11.28 -0.23 10.79
CA ILE A 326 -11.70 -1.63 10.74
C ILE A 326 -10.52 -2.49 10.35
N GLN A 327 -10.41 -3.65 10.97
CA GLN A 327 -9.50 -4.71 10.58
C GLN A 327 -10.26 -6.01 10.34
N GLN A 328 -9.67 -6.88 9.52
CA GLN A 328 -10.09 -8.27 9.43
C GLN A 328 -9.53 -9.06 10.63
N ASN A 329 -10.39 -9.72 11.38
CA ASN A 329 -10.00 -10.57 12.51
C ASN A 329 -10.57 -11.99 12.34
N GLY A 330 -9.86 -12.82 11.57
CA GLY A 330 -10.23 -14.22 11.34
C GLY A 330 -11.23 -14.43 10.20
N LEU A 331 -11.80 -15.64 10.18
CA LEU A 331 -12.73 -16.12 9.17
C LEU A 331 -13.92 -16.81 9.83
N GLN A 332 -15.10 -16.67 9.23
CA GLN A 332 -16.34 -17.33 9.63
C GLN A 332 -16.90 -18.18 8.49
N TRP A 333 -17.57 -19.28 8.83
CA TRP A 333 -18.35 -20.05 7.87
C TRP A 333 -19.69 -19.39 7.62
N VAL A 334 -19.95 -19.03 6.37
CA VAL A 334 -21.22 -18.47 5.92
C VAL A 334 -21.92 -19.48 5.02
N GLN A 335 -23.17 -19.78 5.32
CA GLN A 335 -24.05 -20.58 4.49
C GLN A 335 -24.75 -19.68 3.47
N GLU A 336 -24.41 -19.83 2.19
CA GLU A 336 -25.08 -19.14 1.09
C GLU A 336 -26.07 -20.09 0.41
N THR A 337 -27.26 -19.58 0.11
CA THR A 337 -28.27 -20.29 -0.67
C THR A 337 -28.06 -19.97 -2.16
N VAL A 338 -27.72 -20.97 -2.97
CA VAL A 338 -27.52 -20.81 -4.41
C VAL A 338 -28.72 -21.35 -5.16
N ARG A 339 -29.35 -20.51 -6.00
CA ARG A 339 -30.37 -20.97 -6.96
C ARG A 339 -29.69 -21.64 -8.13
N MET A 340 -30.11 -22.86 -8.46
CA MET A 340 -29.78 -23.47 -9.74
C MET A 340 -30.53 -22.71 -10.84
N GLU A 341 -29.81 -22.06 -11.75
CA GLU A 341 -30.40 -21.70 -13.04
C GLU A 341 -30.63 -23.00 -13.81
N THR A 342 -31.84 -23.54 -13.73
CA THR A 342 -32.23 -24.64 -14.61
C THR A 342 -32.29 -24.10 -16.03
N VAL A 343 -31.35 -24.52 -16.89
CA VAL A 343 -31.47 -24.31 -18.34
C VAL A 343 -32.81 -24.90 -18.77
N PRO A 344 -33.73 -24.13 -19.38
CA PRO A 344 -35.00 -24.68 -19.80
C PRO A 344 -34.72 -25.68 -20.93
N LEU A 345 -34.83 -26.98 -20.63
CA LEU A 345 -34.94 -28.01 -21.67
C LEU A 345 -36.27 -27.80 -22.37
N SER A 346 -36.24 -27.16 -23.53
CA SER A 346 -37.37 -27.08 -24.43
C SER A 346 -37.72 -28.48 -24.93
N THR A 347 -38.72 -29.09 -24.32
CA THR A 347 -39.39 -30.27 -24.86
C THR A 347 -40.90 -30.01 -24.90
N LYS A 348 -41.45 -30.08 -26.12
CA LYS A 348 -42.88 -29.92 -26.44
C LYS A 348 -43.64 -31.24 -26.19
N TYR A 349 -44.95 -31.09 -25.89
CA TYR A 349 -46.05 -32.09 -25.86
C TYR A 349 -46.02 -33.14 -24.72
N ASN A 350 -47.11 -33.57 -24.05
CA ASN A 350 -48.53 -33.21 -24.04
C ASN A 350 -49.19 -33.74 -22.74
N GLU A 351 -50.35 -33.16 -22.38
CA GLU A 351 -51.50 -33.75 -21.66
C GLU A 351 -51.25 -34.72 -20.48
N SER A 352 -51.34 -34.20 -19.25
CA SER A 352 -52.11 -34.75 -18.12
C SER A 352 -51.94 -33.82 -16.92
N GLY A 353 -53.05 -33.52 -16.22
CA GLY A 353 -53.13 -32.53 -15.15
C GLY A 353 -52.36 -32.89 -13.88
N GLY A 354 -51.04 -32.70 -13.90
CA GLY A 354 -50.18 -32.75 -12.72
C GLY A 354 -49.83 -31.33 -12.24
N VAL A 355 -50.07 -31.06 -10.96
CA VAL A 355 -49.55 -29.86 -10.28
C VAL A 355 -48.02 -29.89 -10.36
N ARG A 356 -47.41 -28.96 -11.12
CA ARG A 356 -45.97 -28.72 -11.07
C ARG A 356 -45.65 -28.05 -9.74
N VAL A 357 -45.23 -28.84 -8.76
CA VAL A 357 -44.52 -28.33 -7.60
C VAL A 357 -43.17 -27.84 -8.11
N PHE A 358 -42.98 -26.52 -8.22
CA PHE A 358 -41.65 -25.95 -8.32
C PHE A 358 -40.98 -26.19 -6.95
N MET A 359 -40.28 -27.32 -6.81
CA MET A 359 -39.31 -27.44 -5.73
C MET A 359 -38.21 -26.43 -6.06
N ASP A 360 -38.12 -25.41 -5.21
CA ASP A 360 -37.08 -24.41 -5.27
C ASP A 360 -35.77 -25.17 -4.91
N ASP A 361 -35.06 -25.66 -5.94
CA ASP A 361 -33.83 -26.46 -5.83
C ASP A 361 -32.67 -25.58 -5.36
N PHE A 362 -32.71 -25.23 -4.09
CA PHE A 362 -31.66 -24.51 -3.41
C PHE A 362 -30.59 -25.47 -2.92
N LYS A 363 -29.33 -25.26 -3.35
CA LYS A 363 -28.17 -25.90 -2.72
C LYS A 363 -27.51 -24.92 -1.76
N TYR A 364 -27.16 -25.42 -0.58
CA TYR A 364 -26.37 -24.68 0.39
C TYR A 364 -24.89 -24.78 0.03
N LYS A 365 -24.22 -23.63 -0.04
CA LYS A 365 -22.77 -23.55 -0.21
C LYS A 365 -22.17 -22.88 1.02
N PHE A 366 -21.42 -23.64 1.80
CA PHE A 366 -20.64 -23.11 2.91
C PHE A 366 -19.34 -22.50 2.38
N GLN A 367 -19.04 -21.27 2.77
CA GLN A 367 -17.80 -20.57 2.40
C GLN A 367 -17.18 -19.89 3.62
N LEU A 368 -15.86 -19.94 3.72
CA LEU A 368 -15.12 -19.10 4.66
C LEU A 368 -15.11 -17.65 4.16
N LYS A 369 -15.53 -16.73 5.01
CA LYS A 369 -15.59 -15.29 4.75
C LYS A 369 -14.90 -14.51 5.88
N PRO A 370 -14.37 -13.31 5.61
CA PRO A 370 -13.73 -12.49 6.63
C PRO A 370 -14.71 -12.06 7.74
N ILE A 371 -14.21 -11.99 8.97
CA ILE A 371 -14.84 -11.28 10.07
C ILE A 371 -14.18 -9.90 10.16
N TYR A 372 -14.97 -8.86 10.34
CA TYR A 372 -14.47 -7.49 10.46
C TYR A 372 -14.77 -6.95 11.86
N GLU A 373 -13.76 -6.37 12.48
CA GLU A 373 -13.81 -5.83 13.84
C GLU A 373 -13.33 -4.38 13.84
N ILE A 374 -13.90 -3.57 14.72
CA ILE A 374 -13.43 -2.22 14.99
C ILE A 374 -12.10 -2.27 15.76
N ALA A 375 -11.02 -1.93 15.07
CA ALA A 375 -9.67 -1.86 15.63
C ALA A 375 -9.44 -0.59 16.47
N TYR A 376 -10.03 0.52 16.04
CA TYR A 376 -9.90 1.82 16.71
C TYR A 376 -11.14 2.69 16.49
N VAL A 377 -11.49 3.46 17.51
CA VAL A 377 -12.53 4.49 17.44
C VAL A 377 -11.92 5.82 17.87
N ARG A 378 -11.90 6.78 16.93
CA ARG A 378 -11.43 8.14 17.19
C ARG A 378 -12.36 8.83 18.19
N GLN A 379 -11.79 9.43 19.23
CA GLN A 379 -12.55 10.24 20.19
C GLN A 379 -13.23 11.42 19.51
N ASN A 380 -14.41 11.83 20.00
CA ASN A 380 -15.22 12.93 19.44
C ASN A 380 -15.60 12.76 17.96
N SER A 381 -15.61 11.52 17.47
CA SER A 381 -16.07 11.18 16.11
C SER A 381 -17.56 10.81 16.10
N PRO A 382 -18.23 10.82 14.93
CA PRO A 382 -19.62 10.37 14.81
C PRO A 382 -19.85 8.97 15.39
N ALA A 383 -18.92 8.05 15.14
CA ALA A 383 -19.02 6.69 15.66
C ALA A 383 -18.83 6.60 17.18
N ALA A 384 -17.88 7.34 17.74
CA ALA A 384 -17.70 7.43 19.19
C ALA A 384 -18.94 7.97 19.87
N ASN A 385 -19.52 9.04 19.31
CA ASN A 385 -20.71 9.69 19.85
C ASN A 385 -21.95 8.78 19.80
N ALA A 386 -22.01 7.87 18.83
CA ALA A 386 -23.05 6.85 18.76
C ALA A 386 -22.84 5.68 19.74
N GLY A 387 -21.65 5.55 20.33
CA GLY A 387 -21.34 4.51 21.33
C GLY A 387 -20.65 3.26 20.77
N LEU A 388 -20.11 3.32 19.54
CA LEU A 388 -19.24 2.26 18.99
C LEU A 388 -17.92 2.21 19.77
N GLN A 389 -17.38 1.00 19.89
CA GLN A 389 -16.18 0.73 20.69
C GLN A 389 -15.20 -0.17 19.94
N LYS A 390 -13.92 -0.07 20.31
CA LYS A 390 -12.92 -1.06 19.91
C LYS A 390 -13.37 -2.45 20.38
N GLY A 391 -13.26 -3.45 19.52
CA GLY A 391 -13.72 -4.81 19.82
C GLY A 391 -15.10 -5.16 19.27
N ASP A 392 -15.85 -4.18 18.78
CA ASP A 392 -17.15 -4.45 18.14
C ASP A 392 -16.94 -5.22 16.83
N VAL A 393 -17.58 -6.39 16.71
CA VAL A 393 -17.57 -7.20 15.49
C VAL A 393 -18.74 -6.77 14.61
N ILE A 394 -18.46 -6.31 13.40
CA ILE A 394 -19.49 -5.74 12.52
C ILE A 394 -20.22 -6.88 11.80
N ILE A 395 -21.55 -6.88 11.86
CA ILE A 395 -22.42 -7.86 11.22
C ILE A 395 -23.02 -7.27 9.95
N LEU A 396 -23.64 -6.09 10.04
CA LEU A 396 -24.27 -5.38 8.93
C LEU A 396 -23.78 -3.93 8.81
N ILE A 397 -23.70 -3.43 7.57
CA ILE A 397 -23.57 -2.00 7.26
C ILE A 397 -24.70 -1.60 6.32
N ASN A 398 -25.54 -0.66 6.73
CA ASN A 398 -26.70 -0.19 5.96
C ASN A 398 -27.58 -1.36 5.47
N ASN A 399 -27.87 -2.30 6.36
CA ASN A 399 -28.61 -3.55 6.11
C ASN A 399 -27.92 -4.54 5.15
N ASN A 400 -26.70 -4.28 4.69
CA ASN A 400 -25.92 -5.23 3.90
C ASN A 400 -25.03 -6.08 4.81
N PRO A 401 -25.06 -7.41 4.69
CA PRO A 401 -24.15 -8.28 5.42
C PRO A 401 -22.69 -7.97 5.12
N ILE A 402 -21.87 -7.86 6.17
CA ILE A 402 -20.48 -7.43 6.05
C ILE A 402 -19.65 -8.35 5.15
N HIS A 403 -19.94 -9.65 5.15
CA HIS A 403 -19.21 -10.66 4.37
C HIS A 403 -19.35 -10.50 2.84
N LYS A 404 -20.27 -9.63 2.39
CA LYS A 404 -20.44 -9.26 0.98
C LYS A 404 -19.58 -8.07 0.56
N LEU A 405 -18.99 -7.36 1.53
CA LEU A 405 -18.18 -6.17 1.30
C LEU A 405 -16.71 -6.49 1.56
N SER A 406 -15.83 -5.96 0.71
CA SER A 406 -14.39 -5.91 0.97
C SER A 406 -14.06 -4.80 1.96
N LEU A 407 -12.92 -4.91 2.65
CA LEU A 407 -12.44 -3.87 3.55
C LEU A 407 -12.25 -2.51 2.84
N GLN A 408 -11.87 -2.55 1.55
CA GLN A 408 -11.76 -1.36 0.73
C GLN A 408 -13.11 -0.67 0.52
N GLU A 409 -14.17 -1.43 0.23
CA GLU A 409 -15.52 -0.89 0.05
C GLU A 409 -16.05 -0.30 1.35
N ILE A 410 -15.81 -0.97 2.49
CA ILE A 410 -16.20 -0.45 3.80
C ILE A 410 -15.48 0.88 4.10
N ASN A 411 -14.17 0.93 3.88
CA ASN A 411 -13.39 2.16 4.04
C ASN A 411 -13.86 3.30 3.11
N ALA A 412 -14.32 2.96 1.91
CA ALA A 412 -14.89 3.93 0.98
C ALA A 412 -16.20 4.52 1.53
N LEU A 413 -17.10 3.69 2.10
CA LEU A 413 -18.34 4.15 2.72
C LEU A 413 -18.11 5.21 3.81
N PHE A 414 -17.02 5.08 4.58
CA PHE A 414 -16.69 6.03 5.65
C PHE A 414 -16.00 7.32 5.19
N LYS A 415 -15.60 7.38 3.90
CA LYS A 415 -14.97 8.55 3.26
C LYS A 415 -15.92 9.32 2.35
N GLU A 416 -17.14 8.81 2.16
CA GLU A 416 -18.17 9.39 1.29
C GLU A 416 -18.58 10.82 1.69
N GLU A 417 -19.42 11.43 0.85
CA GLU A 417 -19.92 12.79 1.01
C GLU A 417 -20.61 13.02 2.36
N GLU A 418 -20.64 14.29 2.77
CA GLU A 418 -21.17 14.70 4.07
C GLU A 418 -22.67 14.37 4.18
N GLU A 419 -23.16 14.29 5.42
CA GLU A 419 -24.56 14.10 5.78
C GLU A 419 -25.17 12.71 5.50
N LYS A 420 -24.39 11.77 4.94
CA LYS A 420 -24.83 10.37 4.78
C LYS A 420 -24.97 9.68 6.14
N TRP A 421 -26.11 9.04 6.36
CA TRP A 421 -26.33 8.19 7.53
C TRP A 421 -25.72 6.81 7.31
N ILE A 422 -24.98 6.35 8.32
CA ILE A 422 -24.46 4.98 8.42
C ILE A 422 -25.19 4.28 9.56
N THR A 423 -25.67 3.08 9.29
CA THR A 423 -26.23 2.17 10.30
C THR A 423 -25.34 0.94 10.38
N LEU A 424 -24.82 0.66 11.58
CA LEU A 424 -24.04 -0.54 11.88
C LEU A 424 -24.83 -1.43 12.83
N GLU A 425 -24.87 -2.73 12.54
CA GLU A 425 -25.23 -3.74 13.53
C GLU A 425 -23.96 -4.49 13.89
N VAL A 426 -23.65 -4.55 15.19
CA VAL A 426 -22.42 -5.12 15.71
C VAL A 426 -22.72 -6.13 16.81
N GLU A 427 -21.86 -7.12 16.95
CA GLU A 427 -21.82 -8.01 18.11
C GLU A 427 -20.81 -7.48 19.12
N ARG A 428 -21.26 -7.26 20.36
CA ARG A 428 -20.43 -6.87 21.50
C ARG A 428 -20.73 -7.80 22.66
N LYS A 429 -19.75 -8.60 23.09
CA LYS A 429 -19.90 -9.57 24.21
C LYS A 429 -21.14 -10.48 24.03
N SER A 430 -21.36 -10.97 22.81
CA SER A 430 -22.49 -11.83 22.42
C SER A 430 -23.87 -11.16 22.42
N GLU A 431 -23.94 -9.83 22.53
CA GLU A 431 -25.16 -9.05 22.30
C GLU A 431 -25.11 -8.32 20.95
N ILE A 432 -26.22 -8.35 20.21
CA ILE A 432 -26.35 -7.60 18.96
C ILE A 432 -26.85 -6.19 19.29
N LEU A 433 -26.02 -5.20 18.94
CA LEU A 433 -26.29 -3.79 19.15
C LEU A 433 -26.42 -3.07 17.80
N LYS A 434 -27.33 -2.12 17.72
CA LYS A 434 -27.56 -1.32 16.52
C LYS A 434 -27.21 0.13 16.78
N PHE A 435 -26.30 0.66 15.95
CA PHE A 435 -25.80 2.03 16.02
C PHE A 435 -26.11 2.77 14.73
N ARG A 436 -26.49 4.04 14.84
CA ARG A 436 -26.76 4.89 13.68
C ARG A 436 -26.12 6.26 13.92
N PHE A 437 -25.32 6.72 12.96
CA PHE A 437 -24.64 8.01 13.02
C PHE A 437 -24.55 8.66 11.64
N GLN A 438 -24.36 9.97 11.62
CA GLN A 438 -24.23 10.75 10.40
C GLN A 438 -22.75 11.07 10.15
N LEU A 439 -22.29 10.91 8.91
CA LEU A 439 -20.96 11.36 8.52
C LEU A 439 -20.93 12.87 8.37
N TYR A 440 -20.01 13.54 9.05
CA TYR A 440 -19.80 14.99 8.88
C TYR A 440 -18.32 15.32 8.94
N ASN A 441 -17.97 16.49 8.41
CA ASN A 441 -16.61 16.96 8.37
C ASN A 441 -16.25 17.71 9.66
N ILE A 442 -15.20 17.24 10.32
CA ILE A 442 -14.62 17.86 11.52
C ILE A 442 -13.41 18.77 11.21
N LEU A 443 -12.95 18.81 9.95
CA LEU A 443 -11.85 19.65 9.43
C LEU A 443 -12.32 20.79 8.56
#